data_AF-A0AAJ6F685-F1
#
_entry.id   AF-A0AAJ6F685-F1
#
_cell.length_a   1.000
_cell.length_b   1.000
_cell.length_c   1.000
_cell.angle_alpha   90.00
_cell.angle_beta   90.00
_cell.angle_gamma   90.00
#
_symmetry.space_group_name_H-M   'P 1'
#
loop_
_entity.id
_entity.type
_entity.pdbx_description
1 polymer ?
#
loop_
_entity_poly.entity_id
_entity_poly.type
_entity_poly.pdbx_seq_one_letter_code
_entity_poly.pdbx_strand_id
1 'polypeptide(L)'
;MALYLARYLNVPPARIPGDGAEQLDDLPADPETIGAALLDAFDRQRQVDLAASLVARHLTLGHAPQPLIATLAHAVLREDAGFHAYQMLEAGVRQFGAWGDTDAGRHILIAVARYVAAHSPTERAALQTADIARRLMRGGELHQEAGLS
;
A
#
# COMPACT_ATOMS: atom_id res chain seq x y z
N MET A 1 -27.43 13.07 19.74
CA MET A 1 -25.95 13.18 19.81
C MET A 1 -25.29 12.00 20.51
N ALA A 2 -25.76 11.55 21.69
CA ALA A 2 -25.12 10.46 22.46
C ALA A 2 -25.10 9.08 21.75
N LEU A 3 -26.12 8.74 20.95
CA LEU A 3 -26.20 7.45 20.24
C LEU A 3 -25.17 7.30 19.11
N TYR A 4 -24.87 8.37 18.37
CA TYR A 4 -23.85 8.34 17.30
C TYR A 4 -22.44 8.23 17.89
N LEU A 5 -22.17 8.97 18.97
CA LEU A 5 -20.91 8.89 19.71
C LEU A 5 -20.70 7.50 20.33
N ALA A 6 -21.73 6.95 20.98
CA ALA A 6 -21.67 5.62 21.58
C ALA A 6 -21.44 4.52 20.53
N ARG A 7 -21.99 4.65 19.31
CA ARG A 7 -21.74 3.72 18.21
C ARG A 7 -20.31 3.80 17.68
N TYR A 8 -19.74 5.00 17.63
CA TYR A 8 -18.35 5.21 17.23
C TYR A 8 -17.35 4.67 18.27
N LEU A 9 -17.67 4.83 19.55
CA LEU A 9 -16.83 4.33 20.66
C LEU A 9 -16.97 2.82 20.90
N ASN A 10 -17.96 2.16 20.31
CA ASN A 10 -18.21 0.72 20.44
C ASN A 10 -17.94 -0.05 19.14
N VAL A 11 -17.04 0.46 18.30
CA VAL A 11 -16.57 -0.26 17.10
C VAL A 11 -15.52 -1.27 17.55
N PRO A 12 -15.70 -2.57 17.26
CA PRO A 12 -14.69 -3.57 17.59
C PRO A 12 -13.38 -3.26 16.86
N PRO A 13 -12.22 -3.58 17.45
CA PRO A 13 -10.94 -3.42 16.78
C PRO A 13 -10.94 -4.09 15.41
N ALA A 14 -10.30 -3.44 14.43
CA ALA A 14 -10.12 -4.04 13.11
C ALA A 14 -9.31 -5.34 13.28
N ARG A 15 -9.83 -6.45 12.73
CA ARG A 15 -9.20 -7.76 12.81
C ARG A 15 -7.80 -7.73 12.19
N ILE A 16 -6.83 -8.43 12.74
CA ILE A 16 -5.52 -8.63 12.11
C ILE A 16 -5.62 -9.85 11.17
N PRO A 17 -5.23 -9.74 9.89
CA PRO A 17 -5.25 -10.89 8.99
C PRO A 17 -4.29 -11.98 9.46
N GLY A 18 -4.72 -13.24 9.40
CA GLY A 18 -3.95 -14.38 9.89
C GLY A 18 -4.12 -14.67 11.39
N ASP A 19 -4.82 -13.83 12.15
CA ASP A 19 -5.16 -14.13 13.53
C ASP A 19 -6.36 -15.10 13.63
N GLY A 20 -6.22 -16.08 14.54
CA GLY A 20 -7.25 -17.08 14.82
C GLY A 20 -7.29 -18.20 13.78
N ALA A 21 -8.48 -18.50 13.25
CA ALA A 21 -8.69 -19.58 12.28
C ALA A 21 -8.66 -19.11 10.80
N GLU A 22 -8.29 -17.86 10.54
CA GLU A 22 -8.23 -17.32 9.17
C GLU A 22 -6.94 -17.77 8.49
N GLN A 23 -7.08 -18.62 7.47
CA GLN A 23 -5.95 -19.08 6.65
C GLN A 23 -5.72 -18.08 5.52
N LEU A 24 -4.45 -17.82 5.23
CA LEU A 24 -4.00 -16.96 4.12
C LEU A 24 -3.43 -17.80 2.97
N ASP A 25 -3.76 -19.09 2.92
CA ASP A 25 -3.13 -20.06 2.02
C ASP A 25 -3.56 -19.93 0.56
N ASP A 26 -4.71 -19.30 0.32
CA ASP A 26 -5.20 -18.94 -1.02
C ASP A 26 -4.44 -17.75 -1.63
N LEU A 27 -3.59 -17.06 -0.84
CA LEU A 27 -2.77 -15.94 -1.31
C LEU A 27 -1.42 -16.43 -1.85
N PRO A 28 -0.78 -15.66 -2.76
CA PRO A 28 0.56 -15.96 -3.24
C PRO A 28 1.56 -16.17 -2.10
N ALA A 29 2.52 -17.07 -2.32
CA ALA A 29 3.56 -17.38 -1.33
C ALA A 29 4.93 -16.78 -1.67
N ASP A 30 5.18 -16.50 -2.94
CA ASP A 30 6.44 -15.96 -3.44
C ASP A 30 6.52 -14.43 -3.18
N PRO A 31 7.62 -13.89 -2.60
CA PRO A 31 7.74 -12.47 -2.25
C PRO A 31 7.48 -11.51 -3.40
N GLU A 32 8.00 -11.83 -4.59
CA GLU A 32 7.87 -11.04 -5.80
C GLU A 32 6.42 -11.02 -6.27
N THR A 33 5.77 -12.19 -6.25
CA THR A 33 4.35 -12.33 -6.60
C THR A 33 3.44 -11.61 -5.60
N ILE A 34 3.74 -11.67 -4.30
CA ILE A 34 3.02 -10.89 -3.29
C ILE A 34 3.20 -9.39 -3.53
N GLY A 35 4.42 -8.94 -3.82
CA GLY A 35 4.71 -7.55 -4.14
C GLY A 35 3.93 -7.06 -5.37
N ALA A 36 3.87 -7.86 -6.43
CA ALA A 36 3.08 -7.56 -7.63
C ALA A 36 1.58 -7.48 -7.32
N ALA A 37 1.05 -8.44 -6.54
CA ALA A 37 -0.35 -8.44 -6.11
C ALA A 37 -0.69 -7.24 -5.23
N LEU A 38 0.27 -6.77 -4.42
CA LEU A 38 0.11 -5.59 -3.57
C LEU A 38 0.00 -4.31 -4.40
N LEU A 39 0.84 -4.18 -5.44
CA LEU A 39 0.76 -3.05 -6.38
C LEU A 39 -0.55 -3.05 -7.17
N ASP A 40 -1.02 -4.22 -7.62
CA ASP A 40 -2.33 -4.36 -8.28
C ASP A 40 -3.49 -4.02 -7.33
N ALA A 41 -3.40 -4.39 -6.06
CA ALA A 41 -4.37 -3.99 -5.06
C ALA A 41 -4.43 -2.46 -4.91
N PHE A 42 -3.29 -1.76 -4.93
CA PHE A 42 -3.25 -0.30 -4.87
C PHE A 42 -3.70 0.40 -6.16
N ASP A 43 -3.82 -0.33 -7.27
CA ASP A 43 -4.43 0.17 -8.52
C ASP A 43 -5.96 0.14 -8.49
N ARG A 44 -6.57 -0.37 -7.42
CA ARG A 44 -8.02 -0.51 -7.25
C ARG A 44 -8.48 0.11 -5.94
N GLN A 45 -9.61 0.82 -5.96
CA GLN A 45 -10.18 1.37 -4.73
C GLN A 45 -10.71 0.26 -3.80
N ARG A 46 -10.73 0.55 -2.49
CA ARG A 46 -11.30 -0.30 -1.42
C ARG A 46 -10.62 -1.67 -1.24
N GLN A 47 -9.31 -1.76 -1.50
CA GLN A 47 -8.53 -2.99 -1.30
C GLN A 47 -7.81 -3.04 0.06
N VAL A 48 -8.35 -2.39 1.09
CA VAL A 48 -7.73 -2.27 2.42
C VAL A 48 -7.48 -3.63 3.07
N ASP A 49 -8.46 -4.54 3.00
CA ASP A 49 -8.34 -5.87 3.60
C ASP A 49 -7.39 -6.76 2.80
N LEU A 50 -7.47 -6.73 1.46
CA LEU A 50 -6.57 -7.50 0.60
C LEU A 50 -5.10 -7.08 0.81
N ALA A 51 -4.82 -5.77 0.82
CA ALA A 51 -3.47 -5.27 1.04
C ALA A 51 -2.92 -5.68 2.42
N ALA A 52 -3.77 -5.63 3.46
CA ALA A 52 -3.42 -6.09 4.79
C ALA A 52 -3.08 -7.59 4.81
N SER A 53 -3.90 -8.42 4.15
CA SER A 53 -3.71 -9.87 4.09
C SER A 53 -2.47 -10.27 3.29
N LEU A 54 -2.13 -9.56 2.22
CA LEU A 54 -0.90 -9.78 1.45
C LEU A 54 0.37 -9.47 2.28
N VAL A 55 0.36 -8.37 3.04
CA VAL A 55 1.44 -8.07 3.99
C VAL A 55 1.54 -9.13 5.07
N ALA A 56 0.42 -9.50 5.68
CA ALA A 56 0.40 -10.53 6.71
C ALA A 56 0.92 -11.87 6.16
N ARG A 57 0.53 -12.24 4.94
CA ARG A 57 1.03 -13.44 4.25
C ARG A 57 2.55 -13.42 4.09
N HIS A 58 3.10 -12.30 3.59
CA HIS A 58 4.55 -12.13 3.42
C HIS A 58 5.32 -12.36 4.73
N LEU A 59 4.85 -11.75 5.81
CA LEU A 59 5.49 -11.80 7.12
C LEU A 59 5.33 -13.18 7.80
N THR A 60 4.15 -13.79 7.69
CA THR A 60 3.87 -15.13 8.23
C THR A 60 4.71 -16.22 7.54
N LEU A 61 5.03 -16.05 6.25
CA LEU A 61 5.94 -16.94 5.53
C LEU A 61 7.42 -16.73 5.90
N GLY A 62 7.74 -15.76 6.75
CA GLY A 62 9.11 -15.51 7.23
C GLY A 62 10.03 -14.86 6.20
N HIS A 63 9.47 -14.24 5.15
CA HIS A 63 10.24 -13.55 4.14
C HIS A 63 10.87 -12.27 4.69
N ALA A 64 12.00 -11.86 4.10
CA ALA A 64 12.65 -10.61 4.47
C ALA A 64 11.68 -9.41 4.30
N PRO A 65 11.59 -8.48 5.27
CA PRO A 65 10.65 -7.36 5.19
C PRO A 65 11.08 -6.26 4.21
N GLN A 66 12.37 -6.18 3.83
CA GLN A 66 12.90 -5.09 3.01
C GLN A 66 12.27 -5.02 1.60
N PRO A 67 12.12 -6.13 0.84
CA PRO A 67 11.38 -6.11 -0.42
C PRO A 67 9.95 -5.59 -0.26
N LEU A 68 9.25 -6.02 0.79
CA LEU A 68 7.88 -5.58 1.07
C LEU A 68 7.82 -4.06 1.35
N ILE A 69 8.74 -3.55 2.18
CA ILE A 69 8.86 -2.11 2.47
C ILE A 69 9.16 -1.34 1.18
N ALA A 70 10.02 -1.87 0.32
CA ALA A 70 10.32 -1.25 -0.98
C ALA A 70 9.07 -1.22 -1.87
N THR A 71 8.25 -2.27 -1.89
CA THR A 71 6.96 -2.28 -2.62
C THR A 71 5.99 -1.23 -2.07
N LEU A 72 5.85 -1.12 -0.75
CA LEU A 72 5.01 -0.09 -0.11
C LEU A 72 5.49 1.33 -0.45
N ALA A 73 6.81 1.55 -0.44
CA ALA A 73 7.39 2.82 -0.84
C ALA A 73 7.16 3.13 -2.31
N HIS A 74 7.31 2.13 -3.18
CA HIS A 74 7.02 2.25 -4.60
C HIS A 74 5.55 2.60 -4.85
N ALA A 75 4.62 1.96 -4.11
CA ALA A 75 3.20 2.27 -4.20
C ALA A 75 2.92 3.75 -3.90
N VAL A 76 3.45 4.29 -2.79
CA VAL A 76 3.28 5.71 -2.43
C VAL A 76 3.88 6.63 -3.50
N LEU A 77 5.04 6.29 -4.08
CA LEU A 77 5.70 7.09 -5.11
C LEU A 77 4.93 7.14 -6.45
N ARG A 78 4.09 6.15 -6.73
CA ARG A 78 3.26 6.13 -7.94
C ARG A 78 2.08 7.10 -7.86
N GLU A 79 1.68 7.47 -6.65
CA GLU A 79 0.53 8.32 -6.41
C GLU A 79 0.88 9.81 -6.45
N ASP A 80 -0.14 10.65 -6.64
CA ASP A 80 -0.10 12.08 -6.32
C ASP A 80 -0.11 12.27 -4.79
N ALA A 81 0.82 11.59 -4.10
CA ALA A 81 0.87 11.50 -2.66
C ALA A 81 1.18 12.86 -2.02
N GLY A 82 0.31 13.29 -1.10
CA GLY A 82 0.59 14.40 -0.21
C GLY A 82 1.62 14.04 0.87
N PHE A 83 2.12 15.05 1.60
CA PHE A 83 3.12 14.88 2.66
C PHE A 83 2.73 13.86 3.74
N HIS A 84 1.43 13.71 4.04
CA HIS A 84 0.94 12.74 5.01
C HIS A 84 1.21 11.29 4.62
N ALA A 85 1.14 10.93 3.33
CA ALA A 85 1.40 9.57 2.91
C ALA A 85 2.87 9.18 3.10
N TYR A 86 3.78 10.11 2.78
CA TYR A 86 5.20 9.95 3.06
C TYR A 86 5.49 9.87 4.57
N GLN A 87 4.88 10.73 5.38
CA GLN A 87 5.04 10.69 6.85
C GLN A 87 4.54 9.36 7.44
N MET A 88 3.40 8.85 6.98
CA MET A 88 2.85 7.59 7.47
C MET A 88 3.72 6.39 7.09
N LEU A 89 4.23 6.36 5.86
CA LEU A 89 5.18 5.35 5.42
C LEU A 89 6.48 5.43 6.23
N GLU A 90 7.09 6.60 6.34
CA GLU A 90 8.38 6.78 7.03
C GLU A 90 8.26 6.45 8.53
N ALA A 91 7.21 6.95 9.19
CA ALA A 91 6.96 6.64 10.59
C ALA A 91 6.73 5.14 10.80
N GLY A 92 5.97 4.50 9.92
CA GLY A 92 5.74 3.06 9.96
C GLY A 92 7.02 2.25 9.78
N VAL A 93 7.86 2.59 8.80
CA VAL A 93 9.15 1.92 8.58
C VAL A 93 10.10 2.13 9.75
N ARG A 94 10.17 3.35 10.30
CA ARG A 94 11.00 3.65 11.49
C ARG A 94 10.53 2.87 12.72
N GLN A 95 9.22 2.81 12.95
CA GLN A 95 8.64 2.00 14.04
C GLN A 95 8.93 0.51 13.81
N PHE A 96 8.71 -0.03 12.62
CA PHE A 96 9.06 -1.41 12.33
C PHE A 96 10.55 -1.69 12.59
N GLY A 97 11.46 -0.79 12.20
CA GLY A 97 12.89 -0.92 12.49
C GLY A 97 13.22 -0.97 13.99
N ALA A 98 12.45 -0.28 14.83
CA ALA A 98 12.64 -0.28 16.29
C ALA A 98 12.08 -1.55 16.96
N TRP A 99 10.99 -2.11 16.44
CA TRP A 99 10.30 -3.27 17.01
C TRP A 99 10.69 -4.61 16.37
N GLY A 100 11.32 -4.58 15.19
CA GLY A 100 11.72 -5.77 14.43
C GLY A 100 10.54 -6.61 13.94
N ASP A 101 10.81 -7.85 13.52
CA ASP A 101 9.79 -8.82 13.10
C ASP A 101 9.09 -9.49 14.30
N THR A 102 8.60 -8.67 15.23
CA THR A 102 7.72 -9.07 16.34
C THR A 102 6.26 -8.88 15.94
N ASP A 103 5.30 -9.43 16.69
CA ASP A 103 3.86 -9.25 16.41
C ASP A 103 3.49 -7.76 16.30
N ALA A 104 3.98 -6.93 17.21
CA ALA A 104 3.78 -5.48 17.16
C ALA A 104 4.40 -4.84 15.91
N GLY A 105 5.62 -5.26 15.52
CA GLY A 105 6.25 -4.84 14.28
C GLY A 105 5.44 -5.23 13.04
N ARG A 106 4.97 -6.48 12.97
CA ARG A 106 4.13 -6.97 11.86
C ARG A 106 2.85 -6.17 11.75
N HIS A 107 2.19 -5.86 12.87
CA HIS A 107 1.00 -5.00 12.89
C HIS A 107 1.27 -3.60 12.36
N ILE A 108 2.46 -3.03 12.58
CA ILE A 108 2.84 -1.72 12.03
C ILE A 108 2.86 -1.77 10.50
N LEU A 109 3.49 -2.77 9.88
CA LEU A 109 3.51 -2.87 8.41
C LEU A 109 2.12 -3.16 7.82
N ILE A 110 1.30 -3.97 8.51
CA ILE A 110 -0.10 -4.18 8.15
C ILE A 110 -0.88 -2.85 8.18
N ALA A 111 -0.69 -2.03 9.21
CA ALA A 111 -1.32 -0.72 9.33
C ALA A 111 -0.87 0.25 8.22
N VAL A 112 0.41 0.24 7.85
CA VAL A 112 0.92 1.03 6.72
C VAL A 112 0.24 0.62 5.42
N ALA A 113 0.14 -0.68 5.12
CA ALA A 113 -0.55 -1.13 3.91
C ALA A 113 -2.02 -0.75 3.87
N ARG A 114 -2.73 -0.84 5.01
CA ARG A 114 -4.11 -0.35 5.12
C ARG A 114 -4.23 1.13 4.83
N TYR A 115 -3.30 1.93 5.38
CA TYR A 115 -3.26 3.36 5.13
C TYR A 115 -3.04 3.65 3.64
N VAL A 116 -2.04 3.02 3.01
CA VAL A 116 -1.76 3.23 1.58
C VAL A 116 -2.97 2.82 0.73
N ALA A 117 -3.59 1.67 0.99
CA ALA A 117 -4.79 1.21 0.26
C ALA A 117 -6.00 2.12 0.45
N ALA A 118 -6.14 2.76 1.62
CA ALA A 118 -7.24 3.68 1.86
C ALA A 118 -7.09 5.01 1.11
N HIS A 119 -5.87 5.36 0.69
CA HIS A 119 -5.53 6.61 0.02
C HIS A 119 -5.05 6.39 -1.44
N SER A 120 -5.19 5.18 -1.96
CA SER A 120 -4.80 4.80 -3.33
C SER A 120 -5.94 4.05 -4.03
N PRO A 121 -6.03 4.10 -5.36
CA PRO A 121 -5.25 4.96 -6.25
C PRO A 121 -5.70 6.42 -6.20
N THR A 122 -4.78 7.33 -6.47
CA THR A 122 -5.04 8.73 -6.85
C THR A 122 -5.22 8.84 -8.37
N GLU A 123 -5.47 10.05 -8.88
CA GLU A 123 -5.54 10.29 -10.33
C GLU A 123 -4.19 10.16 -11.04
N ARG A 124 -3.07 10.23 -10.30
CA ARG A 124 -1.69 10.19 -10.83
C ARG A 124 -1.43 11.23 -11.94
N ALA A 125 -2.06 12.40 -11.82
CA ALA A 125 -2.00 13.49 -12.79
C ALA A 125 -0.61 14.14 -12.88
N ALA A 126 0.17 14.11 -11.79
CA ALA A 126 1.53 14.65 -11.80
C ALA A 126 2.44 13.85 -12.75
N LEU A 127 2.28 12.53 -12.81
CA LEU A 127 3.03 11.67 -13.73
C LEU A 127 2.72 12.02 -15.19
N GLN A 128 1.44 12.17 -15.54
CA GLN A 128 1.03 12.58 -16.88
C GLN A 128 1.65 13.93 -17.27
N THR A 129 1.65 14.89 -16.34
CA THR A 129 2.24 16.21 -16.57
C THR A 129 3.76 16.12 -16.79
N ALA A 130 4.47 15.35 -15.97
CA ALA A 130 5.91 15.14 -16.11
C ALA A 130 6.27 14.44 -17.43
N ASP A 131 5.47 13.46 -17.86
CA ASP A 131 5.67 12.77 -19.12
C ASP A 131 5.44 13.67 -20.33
N ILE A 132 4.38 14.49 -20.30
CA ILE A 132 4.12 15.52 -21.32
C ILE A 132 5.30 16.50 -21.39
N ALA A 133 5.75 17.04 -20.26
CA ALA A 133 6.88 17.96 -20.21
C ALA A 133 8.17 17.33 -20.77
N ARG A 134 8.45 16.07 -20.41
CA ARG A 134 9.60 15.31 -20.91
C ARG A 134 9.51 15.08 -22.43
N ARG A 135 8.33 14.77 -22.97
CA ARG A 135 8.12 14.61 -24.42
C ARG A 135 8.34 15.94 -25.16
N LEU A 136 7.77 17.03 -24.67
CA LEU A 136 7.97 18.37 -25.22
C LEU A 136 9.45 18.80 -25.22
N MET A 137 10.17 18.58 -24.12
CA MET A 137 11.61 18.87 -24.03
C MET A 137 12.46 18.11 -25.06
N ARG A 138 12.00 16.94 -25.52
CA ARG A 138 12.66 16.13 -26.55
C ARG A 138 12.17 16.44 -27.97
N GLY A 139 11.36 17.49 -28.15
CA GLY A 139 10.82 17.89 -29.45
C GLY A 139 9.62 17.05 -29.92
N GLY A 140 8.94 16.33 -29.02
CA GLY A 140 7.74 15.56 -29.36
C GLY A 140 6.53 16.45 -29.63
N GLU A 141 5.79 16.16 -30.69
CA GLU A 141 4.52 16.83 -31.00
C GLU A 141 3.37 16.20 -30.20
N LEU A 142 2.62 17.00 -29.43
CA LEU A 142 1.50 16.49 -28.60
C LEU A 142 0.25 16.14 -29.40
N HIS A 143 0.18 16.57 -30.66
CA HIS A 143 -0.97 16.40 -31.56
C HIS A 143 -0.97 15.06 -32.30
N GLN A 144 0.16 14.35 -32.29
CA GLN A 144 0.27 13.02 -32.86
C GLN A 144 -0.09 12.02 -31.75
N GLU A 145 -1.20 11.29 -31.93
CA GLU A 145 -1.52 10.15 -31.07
C GLU A 145 -0.30 9.25 -31.01
N ALA A 146 0.12 8.89 -29.80
CA ALA A 146 1.16 7.89 -29.62
C ALA A 146 0.60 6.58 -30.17
N GLY A 147 0.96 6.24 -31.41
CA GLY A 147 0.67 4.95 -31.99
C GLY A 147 1.15 3.88 -31.02
N LEU A 148 0.22 3.07 -30.54
CA LEU A 148 0.52 1.87 -29.77
C LEU A 148 1.38 0.97 -30.64
N SER A 149 2.66 0.81 -30.27
CA SER A 149 3.55 -0.24 -30.75
C SER A 149 4.04 -1.06 -29.57
#